data_AF-A0A0B7HN28-F1
#
_entry.id   AF-A0A0B7HN28-F1
#
_cell.length_a   1.000
_cell.length_b   1.000
_cell.length_c   1.000
_cell.angle_alpha   90.00
_cell.angle_beta   90.00
_cell.angle_gamma   90.00
#
_symmetry.space_group_name_H-M   'P 1'
#
loop_
_entity.id
_entity.type
_entity.pdbx_description
1 polymer ?
#
loop_
_entity_poly.entity_id
_entity_poly.type
_entity_poly.pdbx_seq_one_letter_code
_entity_poly.pdbx_strand_id
1 'polypeptide(L)'
;MKHFLLLITSLCAFANCVREDSINCENQPPGLAIIIVKNNVERRDLFPNDMQEYKKEAVLHKLSENKIVKIQDLNVYNGNVFVVPEDLKTFYTGNLDTFYVKYQQKTDTLQVRGNYYKTERCGDRSALIELYFNGKKIEQNKVTIETHTYRIDVNQE
;
A
#
# COMPACT_ATOMS: atom_id res chain seq x y z
N MET A 1 10.64 47.48 43.80
CA MET A 1 9.43 46.94 43.14
C MET A 1 9.56 46.75 41.61
N LYS A 2 10.54 47.34 40.90
CA LYS A 2 10.73 47.07 39.45
C LYS A 2 11.44 45.76 39.13
N HIS A 3 12.36 45.30 40.01
CA HIS A 3 13.10 44.05 39.81
C HIS A 3 12.31 42.77 40.13
N PHE A 4 11.23 42.87 40.91
CA PHE A 4 10.39 41.71 41.27
C PHE A 4 9.42 41.33 40.14
N LEU A 5 8.97 42.32 39.35
CA LEU A 5 8.10 42.10 38.19
C LEU A 5 8.81 41.39 37.03
N LEU A 6 10.11 41.66 36.83
CA LEU A 6 10.93 40.99 35.80
C LEU A 6 11.15 39.50 36.06
N LEU A 7 11.17 39.10 37.33
CA LEU A 7 11.34 37.69 37.73
C LEU A 7 10.07 36.88 37.48
N ILE A 8 8.89 37.47 37.69
CA ILE A 8 7.59 36.81 37.47
C ILE A 8 7.30 36.68 35.96
N THR A 9 7.60 37.70 35.16
CA THR A 9 7.42 37.61 33.69
C THR A 9 8.39 36.62 33.05
N SER A 10 9.62 36.50 33.57
CA SER A 10 10.57 35.47 33.11
C SER A 10 10.13 34.05 33.51
N LEU A 11 9.55 33.84 34.69
CA LEU A 11 9.06 32.53 35.12
C LEU A 11 7.84 32.06 34.32
N CYS A 12 6.94 32.96 33.93
CA CYS A 12 5.79 32.65 33.06
C CYS A 12 6.18 32.29 31.62
N ALA A 13 7.34 32.76 31.13
CA ALA A 13 7.83 32.42 29.80
C ALA A 13 8.26 30.94 29.69
N PHE A 14 8.63 30.30 30.81
CA PHE A 14 9.00 28.88 30.84
C PHE A 14 7.80 27.95 31.08
N ALA A 15 6.68 28.45 31.61
CA ALA A 15 5.49 27.65 31.87
C ALA A 15 4.68 27.30 30.59
N ASN A 16 4.90 28.06 29.50
CA ASN A 16 4.21 27.85 28.21
C ASN A 16 5.02 27.06 27.18
N CYS A 17 6.19 26.54 27.55
CA CYS A 17 6.76 25.41 26.81
C CYS A 17 5.94 24.18 27.18
N VAL A 18 4.74 24.07 26.60
CA VAL A 18 4.08 22.78 26.40
C VAL A 18 5.16 21.91 25.77
N ARG A 19 5.68 20.96 26.54
CA ARG A 19 6.51 19.89 26.01
C ARG A 19 5.72 19.36 24.83
N GLU A 20 6.20 19.60 23.61
CA GLU A 20 5.92 18.68 22.53
C GLU A 20 6.42 17.34 23.07
N ASP A 21 5.48 16.54 23.59
CA ASP A 21 5.72 15.11 23.74
C ASP A 21 6.33 14.70 22.42
N SER A 22 7.61 14.30 22.45
CA SER A 22 8.31 13.85 21.26
C SER A 22 7.58 12.59 20.79
N ILE A 23 6.56 12.77 19.96
CA ILE A 23 5.76 11.67 19.45
C ILE A 23 6.70 10.88 18.57
N ASN A 24 7.14 9.71 19.06
CA ASN A 24 7.98 8.82 18.30
C ASN A 24 7.11 8.18 17.21
N CYS A 25 7.08 8.82 16.04
CA CYS A 25 6.36 8.30 14.88
C CYS A 25 7.21 7.19 14.25
N GLU A 26 7.11 5.98 14.79
CA GLU A 26 7.77 4.77 14.26
C GLU A 26 6.95 4.07 13.16
N ASN A 27 5.82 4.65 12.74
CA ASN A 27 4.93 4.03 11.78
C ASN A 27 5.47 4.20 10.35
N GLN A 28 5.54 3.09 9.62
CA GLN A 28 5.88 3.10 8.20
C GLN A 28 4.76 3.75 7.38
N PRO A 29 5.10 4.50 6.31
CA PRO A 29 4.11 5.12 5.44
C PRO A 29 3.23 4.04 4.77
N PRO A 30 1.96 4.35 4.49
CA PRO A 30 1.01 3.35 4.03
C PRO A 30 1.32 2.96 2.57
N GLY A 31 1.29 1.66 2.27
CA GLY A 31 1.55 1.19 0.91
C GLY A 31 0.84 -0.11 0.56
N LEU A 32 0.84 -0.40 -0.74
CA LEU A 32 0.53 -1.71 -1.31
C LEU A 32 1.19 -1.81 -2.68
N ALA A 33 1.93 -2.87 -2.92
CA ALA A 33 2.36 -3.29 -4.24
C ALA A 33 2.18 -4.80 -4.34
N ILE A 34 1.51 -5.27 -5.38
CA ILE A 34 1.33 -6.70 -5.64
C ILE A 34 1.95 -7.01 -7.00
N ILE A 35 2.85 -7.98 -7.03
CA ILE A 35 3.52 -8.45 -8.24
C ILE A 35 3.02 -9.86 -8.53
N ILE A 36 2.25 -10.01 -9.60
CA ILE A 36 1.79 -11.32 -10.08
C ILE A 36 2.86 -11.86 -11.03
N VAL A 37 3.54 -12.92 -10.62
CA VAL A 37 4.74 -13.45 -11.28
C VAL A 37 4.37 -14.65 -12.15
N LYS A 38 4.47 -14.47 -13.48
CA LYS A 38 4.17 -15.50 -14.49
C LYS A 38 5.39 -16.32 -14.93
N ASN A 39 6.60 -15.85 -14.65
CA ASN A 39 7.84 -16.54 -15.01
C ASN A 39 8.71 -16.72 -13.77
N ASN A 40 9.60 -17.70 -13.77
CA ASN A 40 10.51 -17.91 -12.64
C ASN A 40 11.58 -16.81 -12.64
N VAL A 41 11.25 -15.66 -12.03
CA VAL A 41 12.09 -14.46 -12.01
C VAL A 41 12.71 -14.30 -10.61
N GLU A 42 14.03 -14.08 -10.58
CA GLU A 42 14.73 -13.78 -9.33
C GLU A 42 14.26 -12.44 -8.78
N ARG A 43 14.24 -12.30 -7.45
CA ARG A 43 13.77 -11.08 -6.77
C ARG A 43 14.41 -9.80 -7.33
N ARG A 44 15.71 -9.83 -7.63
CA ARG A 44 16.47 -8.67 -8.15
C ARG A 44 15.99 -8.19 -9.53
N ASP A 45 15.32 -9.07 -10.27
CA ASP A 45 14.84 -8.81 -11.63
C ASP A 45 13.33 -8.47 -11.66
N LEU A 46 12.68 -8.42 -10.49
CA LEU A 46 11.27 -8.02 -10.37
C LEU A 46 11.09 -6.50 -10.42
N PHE A 47 12.10 -5.73 -10.04
CA PHE A 47 12.08 -4.28 -10.14
C PHE A 47 13.00 -3.89 -11.28
N PRO A 48 12.46 -3.52 -12.45
CA PRO A 48 13.32 -3.12 -13.55
C PRO A 48 14.08 -1.85 -13.17
N ASN A 49 15.35 -1.81 -13.55
CA ASN A 49 16.12 -0.57 -13.56
C ASN A 49 15.38 0.48 -14.42
N ASP A 50 15.56 1.74 -14.06
CA ASP A 50 14.85 2.96 -14.51
C ASP A 50 14.73 3.17 -16.03
N MET A 51 15.33 2.29 -16.85
CA MET A 51 15.43 2.37 -18.31
C MET A 51 14.59 1.34 -19.07
N GLN A 52 13.82 0.47 -18.42
CA GLN A 52 13.02 -0.54 -19.14
C GLN A 52 11.55 -0.12 -19.30
N GLU A 53 11.04 -0.31 -20.51
CA GLU A 53 9.67 0.06 -20.87
C GLU A 53 8.65 -0.90 -20.25
N TYR A 54 7.88 -0.39 -19.29
CA TYR A 54 6.65 -1.03 -18.87
C TYR A 54 5.58 -0.88 -19.96
N LYS A 55 4.86 -1.95 -20.24
CA LYS A 55 3.71 -1.92 -21.15
C LYS A 55 2.40 -1.89 -20.35
N LYS A 56 1.47 -1.02 -20.73
CA LYS A 56 0.12 -0.96 -20.14
C LYS A 56 -0.81 -1.99 -20.81
N GLU A 57 -0.53 -3.27 -20.61
CA GLU A 57 -1.22 -4.38 -21.27
C GLU A 57 -2.24 -5.11 -20.39
N ALA A 58 -2.37 -4.70 -19.13
CA ALA A 58 -3.35 -5.23 -18.20
C ALA A 58 -4.18 -4.09 -17.59
N VAL A 59 -5.41 -4.40 -17.16
CA VAL A 59 -6.32 -3.40 -16.59
C VAL A 59 -6.98 -3.96 -15.34
N LEU A 60 -6.94 -3.17 -14.26
CA LEU A 60 -7.61 -3.48 -13.02
C LEU A 60 -9.03 -2.94 -13.02
N HIS A 61 -9.98 -3.79 -12.67
CA HIS A 61 -11.36 -3.40 -12.42
C HIS A 61 -11.79 -3.81 -11.01
N LYS A 62 -12.78 -3.12 -10.45
CA LYS A 62 -13.43 -3.47 -9.17
C LYS A 62 -14.91 -3.75 -9.42
N LEU A 63 -15.46 -4.73 -8.71
CA LEU A 63 -16.91 -4.86 -8.59
C LEU A 63 -17.41 -3.88 -7.51
N SER A 64 -18.18 -2.88 -7.91
CA SER A 64 -18.81 -1.93 -6.98
C SER A 64 -20.27 -1.77 -7.35
N GLU A 65 -21.18 -1.95 -6.38
CA GLU A 65 -22.63 -1.80 -6.60
C GLU A 65 -23.16 -2.59 -7.81
N ASN A 66 -22.73 -3.84 -7.96
CA ASN A 66 -23.05 -4.73 -9.09
C ASN A 66 -22.59 -4.24 -10.48
N LYS A 67 -21.69 -3.25 -10.54
CA LYS A 67 -21.06 -2.78 -11.78
C LYS A 67 -19.56 -2.99 -11.74
N ILE A 68 -18.99 -3.37 -12.88
CA ILE A 68 -17.54 -3.48 -13.06
C ILE A 68 -17.03 -2.10 -13.48
N VAL A 69 -16.18 -1.50 -12.64
CA VAL A 69 -15.60 -0.17 -12.88
C VAL A 69 -14.10 -0.33 -13.10
N LYS A 70 -13.55 0.32 -14.14
CA LYS A 70 -12.10 0.40 -14.36
C LYS A 70 -11.48 1.25 -13.26
N ILE A 71 -10.44 0.72 -12.60
CA ILE A 71 -9.69 1.41 -11.57
C ILE A 71 -8.43 2.06 -12.17
N GLN A 72 -7.60 1.26 -12.84
CA GLN A 72 -6.35 1.75 -13.42
C GLN A 72 -5.83 0.80 -14.51
N ASP A 73 -4.98 1.33 -15.38
CA ASP A 73 -4.13 0.50 -16.22
C ASP A 73 -2.96 -0.03 -15.38
N LEU A 74 -2.51 -1.25 -15.69
CA LEU A 74 -1.47 -1.95 -14.95
C LEU A 74 -0.22 -2.07 -15.80
N ASN A 75 0.91 -1.89 -15.15
CA ASN A 75 2.21 -2.09 -15.76
C ASN A 75 2.49 -3.60 -15.89
N VAL A 76 2.95 -3.99 -17.07
CA VAL A 76 3.39 -5.35 -17.38
C VAL A 76 4.84 -5.30 -17.82
N TYR A 77 5.67 -6.15 -17.22
CA TYR A 77 7.08 -6.26 -17.53
C TYR A 77 7.52 -7.72 -17.47
N ASN A 78 8.13 -8.23 -18.55
CA ASN A 78 8.49 -9.65 -18.73
C ASN A 78 7.36 -10.64 -18.40
N GLY A 79 6.11 -10.25 -18.69
CA GLY A 79 4.91 -11.03 -18.40
C GLY A 79 4.43 -10.96 -16.93
N ASN A 80 5.20 -10.34 -16.03
CA ASN A 80 4.78 -10.05 -14.66
C ASN A 80 3.91 -8.81 -14.62
N VAL A 81 2.92 -8.80 -13.72
CA VAL A 81 1.93 -7.72 -13.65
C VAL A 81 2.02 -7.02 -12.31
N PHE A 82 2.11 -5.70 -12.35
CA PHE A 82 2.32 -4.84 -11.20
C PHE A 82 1.03 -4.12 -10.86
N VAL A 83 0.47 -4.46 -9.71
CA VAL A 83 -0.68 -3.78 -9.12
C VAL A 83 -0.17 -2.87 -8.01
N VAL A 84 0.09 -1.63 -8.39
CA VAL A 84 0.45 -0.54 -7.47
C VAL A 84 -0.71 0.44 -7.49
N PRO A 85 -1.50 0.54 -6.41
CA PRO A 85 -2.66 1.42 -6.36
C PRO A 85 -2.30 2.88 -6.61
N GLU A 86 -3.04 3.55 -7.48
CA GLU A 86 -2.99 5.02 -7.56
C GLU A 86 -3.64 5.67 -6.32
N ASP A 87 -4.71 5.06 -5.81
CA ASP A 87 -5.34 5.41 -4.52
C ASP A 87 -5.49 4.18 -3.63
N LEU A 88 -4.71 4.15 -2.55
CA LEU A 88 -4.67 3.04 -1.60
C LEU A 88 -6.04 2.78 -0.93
N LYS A 89 -6.88 3.81 -0.76
CA LYS A 89 -8.21 3.66 -0.13
C LYS A 89 -9.18 2.85 -0.97
N THR A 90 -8.91 2.70 -2.26
CA THR A 90 -9.70 1.84 -3.15
C THR A 90 -9.56 0.35 -2.76
N PHE A 91 -8.42 -0.02 -2.17
CA PHE A 91 -8.08 -1.40 -1.76
C PHE A 91 -8.30 -1.64 -0.28
N TYR A 92 -8.06 -0.64 0.58
CA TYR A 92 -8.13 -0.77 2.03
C TYR A 92 -9.40 -0.16 2.61
N THR A 93 -10.53 -0.80 2.28
CA THR A 93 -11.88 -0.40 2.73
C THR A 93 -12.30 -1.04 4.05
N GLY A 94 -11.52 -1.98 4.58
CA GLY A 94 -11.87 -2.86 5.70
C GLY A 94 -12.66 -4.12 5.32
N ASN A 95 -13.27 -4.13 4.12
CA ASN A 95 -13.99 -5.28 3.56
C ASN A 95 -13.07 -6.15 2.69
N LEU A 96 -13.51 -7.38 2.39
CA LEU A 96 -12.86 -8.21 1.38
C LEU A 96 -13.38 -7.83 0.00
N ASP A 97 -12.67 -6.91 -0.65
CA ASP A 97 -13.03 -6.39 -1.97
C ASP A 97 -12.46 -7.27 -3.08
N THR A 98 -13.24 -7.48 -4.14
CA THR A 98 -12.82 -8.26 -5.32
C THR A 98 -12.46 -7.36 -6.49
N PHE A 99 -11.29 -7.59 -7.04
CA PHE A 99 -10.74 -6.95 -8.22
C PHE A 99 -10.55 -7.98 -9.33
N TYR A 100 -10.77 -7.53 -10.56
CA TYR A 100 -10.52 -8.30 -11.77
C TYR A 100 -9.30 -7.75 -12.48
N VAL A 101 -8.26 -8.59 -12.58
CA VAL A 101 -7.06 -8.30 -13.34
C VAL A 101 -7.26 -8.83 -14.75
N LYS A 102 -7.57 -7.94 -15.69
CA LYS A 102 -7.86 -8.32 -17.09
C LYS A 102 -6.61 -8.22 -17.95
N TYR A 103 -6.33 -9.29 -18.69
CA TYR A 103 -5.32 -9.41 -19.73
C TYR A 103 -6.03 -9.61 -21.09
N GLN A 104 -5.29 -9.62 -22.21
CA GLN A 104 -5.89 -9.80 -23.54
C GLN A 104 -6.81 -11.03 -23.67
N GLN A 105 -6.46 -12.17 -23.08
CA GLN A 105 -7.24 -13.42 -23.21
C GLN A 105 -7.57 -14.10 -21.86
N LYS A 106 -7.33 -13.42 -20.74
CA LYS A 106 -7.53 -14.01 -19.40
C LYS A 106 -8.05 -12.93 -18.46
N THR A 107 -8.81 -13.33 -17.45
CA THR A 107 -9.15 -12.49 -16.31
C THR A 107 -8.87 -13.30 -15.04
N ASP A 108 -8.01 -12.78 -14.18
CA ASP A 108 -7.75 -13.33 -12.86
C ASP A 108 -8.50 -12.51 -11.79
N THR A 109 -8.77 -13.13 -10.65
CA THR A 109 -9.38 -12.46 -9.49
C THR A 109 -8.35 -12.20 -8.42
N LEU A 110 -8.36 -10.98 -7.90
CA LEU A 110 -7.54 -10.54 -6.78
C LEU A 110 -8.50 -10.04 -5.69
N GLN A 111 -8.44 -10.63 -4.50
CA GLN A 111 -9.26 -10.17 -3.38
C GLN A 111 -8.36 -9.61 -2.30
N VAL A 112 -8.68 -8.39 -1.84
CA VAL A 112 -7.88 -7.65 -0.88
C VAL A 112 -8.75 -7.23 0.27
N ARG A 113 -8.29 -7.52 1.49
CA ARG A 113 -8.83 -6.94 2.71
C ARG A 113 -7.69 -6.25 3.44
N GLY A 114 -7.85 -4.96 3.68
CA GLY A 114 -6.91 -4.19 4.48
C GLY A 114 -7.56 -2.96 5.09
N ASN A 115 -6.88 -2.37 6.06
CA ASN A 115 -7.35 -1.18 6.75
C ASN A 115 -6.44 0.01 6.43
N TYR A 116 -7.07 1.17 6.21
CA TYR A 116 -6.40 2.46 6.13
C TYR A 116 -6.77 3.26 7.38
N TYR A 117 -5.76 3.80 8.07
CA TYR A 117 -5.96 4.60 9.27
C TYR A 117 -5.41 6.00 9.02
N LYS A 118 -6.30 6.98 9.05
CA LYS A 118 -5.90 8.39 9.01
C LYS A 118 -5.36 8.79 10.37
N THR A 119 -4.20 9.44 10.44
CA THR A 119 -3.69 9.98 11.70
C THR A 119 -3.39 11.47 11.57
N GLU A 120 -3.64 12.23 12.64
CA GLU A 120 -3.46 13.69 12.61
C GLU A 120 -2.01 14.12 12.84
N ARG A 121 -1.16 13.25 13.40
CA ARG A 121 0.17 13.63 13.93
C ARG A 121 1.34 12.80 13.41
N CYS A 122 1.14 11.54 13.02
CA CYS A 122 2.22 10.63 12.61
C CYS A 122 2.14 10.16 11.16
N GLY A 123 1.33 10.83 10.34
CA GLY A 123 1.02 10.37 8.99
C GLY A 123 0.06 9.19 8.98
N ASP A 124 -0.60 8.99 7.86
CA ASP A 124 -1.53 7.88 7.70
C ASP A 124 -0.78 6.54 7.75
N ARG A 125 -1.48 5.46 8.08
CA ARG A 125 -0.91 4.10 8.11
C ARG A 125 -1.87 3.10 7.49
N SER A 126 -1.34 1.95 7.07
CA SER A 126 -2.17 0.89 6.51
C SER A 126 -1.71 -0.50 6.93
N ALA A 127 -2.62 -1.46 6.85
CA ALA A 127 -2.33 -2.86 7.14
C ALA A 127 -3.11 -3.76 6.17
N LEU A 128 -2.40 -4.61 5.45
CA LEU A 128 -3.01 -5.71 4.71
C LEU A 128 -3.41 -6.80 5.71
N ILE A 129 -4.66 -7.27 5.65
CA ILE A 129 -5.16 -8.35 6.51
C ILE A 129 -5.24 -9.65 5.71
N GLU A 130 -5.84 -9.60 4.52
CA GLU A 130 -6.02 -10.79 3.68
C GLU A 130 -5.77 -10.47 2.22
N LEU A 131 -5.18 -11.43 1.53
CA LEU A 131 -4.89 -11.38 0.10
C LEU A 131 -5.25 -12.74 -0.49
N TYR A 132 -6.05 -12.74 -1.54
CA TYR A 132 -6.38 -13.95 -2.29
C TYR A 132 -6.14 -13.71 -3.77
N PHE A 133 -5.72 -14.76 -4.46
CA PHE A 133 -5.55 -14.77 -5.90
C PHE A 133 -6.22 -16.00 -6.49
N ASN A 134 -7.15 -15.81 -7.43
CA ASN A 134 -7.96 -16.88 -8.01
C ASN A 134 -8.60 -17.80 -6.95
N GLY A 135 -9.10 -17.21 -5.87
CA GLY A 135 -9.74 -17.91 -4.75
C GLY A 135 -8.77 -18.60 -3.77
N LYS A 136 -7.46 -18.64 -4.05
CA LYS A 136 -6.44 -19.20 -3.15
C LYS A 136 -5.93 -18.10 -2.21
N LYS A 137 -5.92 -18.36 -0.91
CA LYS A 137 -5.35 -17.44 0.09
C LYS A 137 -3.83 -17.37 -0.05
N ILE A 138 -3.30 -16.16 -0.04
CA ILE A 138 -1.87 -15.88 -0.09
C ILE A 138 -1.37 -15.58 1.33
N GLU A 139 -0.51 -16.46 1.85
CA GLU A 139 0.10 -16.30 3.16
C GLU A 139 1.17 -15.20 3.13
N GLN A 140 0.92 -14.07 3.80
CA GLN A 140 1.73 -12.84 3.70
C GLN A 140 3.21 -13.06 3.99
N ASN A 141 3.50 -13.85 5.02
CA ASN A 141 4.84 -14.27 5.45
C ASN A 141 5.61 -15.10 4.38
N LYS A 142 4.96 -15.58 3.33
CA LYS A 142 5.61 -16.29 2.21
C LYS A 142 5.82 -15.43 0.96
N VAL A 143 5.22 -14.24 0.92
CA VAL A 143 5.16 -13.43 -0.31
C VAL A 143 5.70 -12.01 -0.15
N THR A 144 5.90 -11.52 1.08
CA THR A 144 6.47 -10.19 1.30
C THR A 144 7.92 -10.16 0.86
N ILE A 145 8.20 -9.34 -0.14
CA ILE A 145 9.55 -9.11 -0.66
C ILE A 145 10.16 -7.89 0.04
N GLU A 146 9.38 -6.81 0.10
CA GLU A 146 9.73 -5.55 0.76
C GLU A 146 8.51 -5.05 1.52
N THR A 147 8.69 -4.03 2.35
CA THR A 147 7.60 -3.40 3.07
C THR A 147 6.46 -3.04 2.10
N HIS A 148 5.26 -3.57 2.38
CA HIS A 148 4.06 -3.42 1.55
C HIS A 148 4.11 -4.03 0.13
N THR A 149 5.16 -4.76 -0.23
CA THR A 149 5.31 -5.39 -1.55
C THR A 149 5.17 -6.92 -1.45
N TYR A 150 4.19 -7.47 -2.17
CA TYR A 150 3.79 -8.88 -2.11
C TYR A 150 3.95 -9.54 -3.49
N ARG A 151 4.61 -10.70 -3.55
CA ARG A 151 4.79 -11.51 -4.77
C ARG A 151 3.85 -12.70 -4.81
N ILE A 152 3.11 -12.86 -5.89
CA ILE A 152 2.22 -14.00 -6.10
C ILE A 152 2.78 -14.83 -7.25
N ASP A 153 3.33 -16.00 -6.95
CA ASP A 153 3.82 -16.95 -7.96
C ASP A 153 2.66 -17.77 -8.53
N VAL A 154 2.35 -17.59 -9.82
CA VAL A 154 1.21 -18.29 -10.46
C VAL A 154 1.58 -19.63 -11.10
N ASN A 155 2.87 -20.02 -11.05
CA ASN A 155 3.39 -21.25 -11.65
C ASN A 155 3.51 -22.44 -10.69
N GLN A 156 3.00 -22.33 -9.46
CA GLN A 156 3.09 -23.40 -8.45
C GLN A 156 1.90 -24.39 -8.50
N GLU A 157 1.41 -24.73 -9.69
CA GLU A 157 0.48 -25.86 -9.86
C GLU A 157 1.22 -27.14 -10.25
#